data_AF-A0A841KV15-F1
#
_entry.id   AF-A0A841KV15-F1
#
_cell.length_a   1.000
_cell.length_b   1.000
_cell.length_c   1.000
_cell.angle_alpha   90.00
_cell.angle_beta   90.00
_cell.angle_gamma   90.00
#
_symmetry.space_group_name_H-M   'P 1'
#
loop_
_entity.id
_entity.type
_entity.pdbx_description
1 polymer ?
#
loop_
_entity_poly.entity_id
_entity_poly.type
_entity_poly.pdbx_seq_one_letter_code
_entity_poly.pdbx_strand_id
1 'polypeptide(L)'
;MIILVIIAFMILLDFIPVKTAVNIEKGDLKKLLDIKGSKELYICRYTQVTGSIWLAIGDENGVRDLIPKTAIYLSEPLRGKDPLKSLNRSFIPYYTGNEYVFIGNTEQTEKTGDLIVDGVQELMLDFKVDEWRIVYPIRRDSLRDMYAPKSYLTIYDFIKLPW
;
A
#
# COMPACT_ATOMS: atom_id res chain seq x y z
N MET A 1 -19.27 -15.42 33.41
CA MET A 1 -19.22 -16.34 32.26
C MET A 1 -19.49 -15.62 30.94
N ILE A 2 -20.61 -14.90 30.77
CA ILE A 2 -20.94 -14.18 29.52
C ILE A 2 -19.85 -13.18 29.10
N ILE A 3 -19.31 -12.39 30.03
CA ILE A 3 -18.23 -11.41 29.73
C ILE A 3 -16.98 -12.11 29.18
N LEU A 4 -16.58 -13.25 29.75
CA LEU A 4 -15.43 -14.02 29.26
C LEU A 4 -15.66 -14.56 27.85
N VAL A 5 -16.89 -14.99 27.54
CA VAL A 5 -17.26 -15.44 26.19
C VAL A 5 -17.19 -14.28 25.19
N ILE A 6 -17.65 -13.08 25.57
CA ILE A 6 -17.57 -11.89 24.73
C ILE A 6 -16.10 -11.51 24.46
N ILE A 7 -15.25 -11.50 25.49
CA ILE A 7 -13.82 -11.18 25.34
C ILE A 7 -13.14 -12.21 24.44
N ALA A 8 -13.38 -13.50 24.66
CA ALA A 8 -12.83 -14.56 23.81
C ALA A 8 -13.29 -14.43 22.36
N PHE A 9 -14.56 -14.10 22.12
CA PHE A 9 -15.09 -13.88 20.78
C PHE A 9 -14.43 -12.68 20.09
N MET A 10 -14.21 -11.57 20.79
CA MET A 10 -13.50 -10.41 20.24
C MET A 10 -12.07 -10.75 19.82
N ILE A 11 -11.35 -11.53 20.64
CA ILE A 11 -10.00 -11.99 20.31
C ILE A 11 -10.02 -12.87 19.06
N LEU A 12 -11.00 -13.77 18.91
CA LEU A 12 -11.11 -14.61 17.71
C LEU A 12 -11.33 -13.80 16.43
N LEU A 13 -12.07 -12.69 16.52
CA LEU A 13 -12.31 -11.80 15.37
C LEU A 13 -11.01 -11.10 14.89
N ASP A 14 -10.02 -10.89 15.75
CA ASP A 14 -8.68 -10.42 15.35
C ASP A 14 -7.93 -11.45 14.48
N PHE A 15 -8.36 -12.73 14.47
CA PHE A 15 -7.76 -13.75 13.64
C PHE A 15 -8.48 -13.99 12.30
N ILE A 16 -9.56 -13.25 12.01
CA ILE A 16 -10.28 -13.37 10.75
C ILE A 16 -9.70 -12.38 9.73
N PRO A 17 -9.06 -12.86 8.65
CA PRO A 17 -8.48 -11.99 7.64
C PRO A 17 -9.56 -11.37 6.76
N VAL A 18 -9.53 -10.05 6.61
CA VAL A 18 -10.30 -9.32 5.59
C VAL A 18 -9.48 -9.16 4.31
N LYS A 19 -8.18 -8.88 4.46
CA LYS A 19 -7.25 -8.73 3.33
C LYS A 19 -5.86 -9.18 3.71
N THR A 20 -5.24 -10.00 2.90
CA THR A 20 -3.90 -10.55 3.16
C THR A 20 -2.80 -9.63 2.64
N ALA A 21 -1.71 -9.55 3.41
CA ALA A 21 -0.48 -8.92 2.98
C ALA A 21 0.29 -9.83 2.01
N VAL A 22 1.15 -9.23 1.20
CA VAL A 22 2.00 -9.93 0.25
C VAL A 22 3.45 -9.82 0.71
N ASN A 23 4.16 -10.94 0.77
CA ASN A 23 5.59 -10.94 1.03
C ASN A 23 6.34 -10.77 -0.29
N ILE A 24 6.98 -9.61 -0.45
CA ILE A 24 7.67 -9.22 -1.67
C ILE A 24 9.16 -9.61 -1.68
N GLU A 25 9.70 -10.08 -0.55
CA GLU A 25 11.12 -10.45 -0.41
C GLU A 25 11.46 -11.82 -1.04
N LYS A 26 10.45 -12.55 -1.54
CA LYS A 26 10.58 -13.96 -1.95
C LYS A 26 10.47 -14.24 -3.46
N GLY A 27 10.80 -13.26 -4.31
CA GLY A 27 10.97 -13.48 -5.76
C GLY A 27 10.08 -12.60 -6.63
N ASP A 28 9.98 -12.98 -7.92
CA ASP A 28 9.26 -12.29 -8.99
C ASP A 28 7.80 -11.98 -8.62
N LEU A 29 7.50 -10.69 -8.40
CA LEU A 29 6.19 -10.22 -7.92
C LEU A 29 5.07 -10.52 -8.91
N LYS A 30 5.36 -10.45 -10.21
CA LYS A 30 4.37 -10.74 -11.26
C LYS A 30 3.89 -12.17 -11.18
N LYS A 31 4.81 -13.11 -10.92
CA LYS A 31 4.47 -14.53 -10.72
C LYS A 31 3.70 -14.75 -9.42
N LEU A 32 4.12 -14.10 -8.33
CA LEU A 32 3.44 -14.20 -7.03
C LEU A 32 1.99 -13.68 -7.07
N LEU A 33 1.71 -12.70 -7.92
CA LEU A 33 0.41 -12.03 -8.00
C LEU A 33 -0.47 -12.50 -9.18
N ASP A 34 -0.03 -13.51 -9.95
CA ASP A 34 -0.69 -14.00 -11.18
C ASP A 34 -1.15 -12.86 -12.10
N ILE A 35 -0.27 -11.87 -12.30
CA ILE A 35 -0.62 -10.68 -13.08
C ILE A 35 -0.64 -11.06 -14.56
N LYS A 36 -1.85 -11.12 -15.14
CA LYS A 36 -2.06 -11.41 -16.56
C LYS A 36 -2.03 -10.14 -17.40
N GLY A 37 -1.36 -10.19 -18.54
CA GLY A 37 -1.37 -9.14 -19.56
C GLY A 37 -0.32 -8.04 -19.35
N SER A 38 -0.58 -6.86 -19.89
CA SER A 38 0.34 -5.70 -19.91
C SER A 38 0.29 -4.84 -18.65
N LYS A 39 -0.18 -5.39 -17.52
CA LYS A 39 -0.33 -4.61 -16.29
C LYS A 39 1.04 -4.34 -15.67
N GLU A 40 1.20 -3.11 -15.24
CA GLU A 40 2.37 -2.62 -14.54
C GLU A 40 2.18 -2.76 -13.03
N LEU A 41 3.31 -2.82 -12.33
CA LEU A 41 3.36 -2.97 -10.89
C LEU A 41 4.33 -1.97 -10.30
N TYR A 42 3.87 -1.26 -9.26
CA TYR A 42 4.70 -0.39 -8.45
C TYR A 42 4.55 -0.73 -6.98
N ILE A 43 5.68 -0.79 -6.27
CA ILE A 43 5.69 -0.79 -4.81
C ILE A 43 5.75 0.66 -4.38
N CYS A 44 4.72 1.15 -3.70
CA CYS A 44 4.56 2.54 -3.33
C CYS A 44 4.59 2.72 -1.81
N ARG A 45 5.18 3.83 -1.38
CA ARG A 45 5.07 4.35 -0.02
C ARG A 45 4.28 5.67 -0.05
N TYR A 46 3.50 5.90 0.99
CA TYR A 46 2.84 7.17 1.16
C TYR A 46 3.87 8.28 1.42
N THR A 47 3.78 9.36 0.67
CA THR A 47 4.58 10.59 0.84
C THR A 47 3.62 11.78 0.83
N GLN A 48 3.95 12.89 1.49
CA GLN A 48 3.16 14.13 1.38
C GLN A 48 3.99 15.17 0.64
N VAL A 49 3.94 15.12 -0.69
CA VAL A 49 4.49 16.15 -1.57
C VAL A 49 3.37 16.82 -2.35
N THR A 50 3.61 18.05 -2.82
CA THR A 50 2.60 18.83 -3.56
C THR A 50 2.21 18.10 -4.84
N GLY A 51 0.94 17.70 -4.96
CA GLY A 51 0.37 17.10 -6.19
C GLY A 51 0.50 15.57 -6.32
N SER A 52 1.21 14.90 -5.41
CA SER A 52 1.28 13.43 -5.35
C SER A 52 1.38 12.94 -3.92
N ILE A 53 0.71 11.83 -3.62
CA ILE A 53 0.78 11.21 -2.29
C ILE A 53 1.47 9.85 -2.27
N TRP A 54 1.94 9.34 -3.42
CA TRP A 54 2.53 8.01 -3.54
C TRP A 54 3.85 8.08 -4.29
N LEU A 55 4.91 7.66 -3.62
CA LEU A 55 6.24 7.49 -4.21
C LEU A 55 6.43 6.01 -4.51
N ALA A 56 6.68 5.64 -5.76
CA ALA A 56 7.14 4.31 -6.08
C ALA A 56 8.60 4.15 -5.61
N ILE A 57 8.83 3.09 -4.85
CA ILE A 57 10.13 2.68 -4.30
C ILE A 57 10.61 1.34 -4.91
N GLY A 58 9.76 0.66 -5.68
CA GLY A 58 10.12 -0.55 -6.40
C GLY A 58 9.15 -0.85 -7.54
N ASP A 59 9.48 -1.87 -8.32
CA ASP A 59 8.77 -2.25 -9.55
C ASP A 59 8.39 -3.74 -9.59
N GLU A 60 7.98 -4.21 -10.78
CA GLU A 60 7.63 -5.60 -11.09
C GLU A 60 8.68 -6.65 -10.73
N ASN A 61 9.95 -6.27 -10.65
CA ASN A 61 11.04 -7.17 -10.29
C ASN A 61 11.17 -7.34 -8.77
N GLY A 62 10.34 -6.65 -7.98
CA GLY A 62 10.36 -6.71 -6.51
C GLY A 62 11.57 -6.02 -5.88
N VAL A 63 12.37 -5.33 -6.69
CA VAL A 63 13.57 -4.64 -6.24
C VAL A 63 13.13 -3.30 -5.64
N ARG A 64 13.40 -3.08 -4.34
CA ARG A 64 13.18 -1.80 -3.63
C ARG A 64 14.21 -0.70 -4.01
N ASP A 65 14.85 -0.86 -5.16
CA ASP A 65 15.76 0.08 -5.77
C ASP A 65 15.26 0.33 -7.20
N LEU A 66 14.16 1.09 -7.32
CA LEU A 66 13.93 1.82 -8.55
C LEU A 66 15.24 2.56 -8.87
N ILE A 67 15.73 2.38 -10.10
CA ILE A 67 17.02 2.86 -10.61
C ILE A 67 17.36 4.20 -9.92
N PRO A 68 18.56 4.35 -9.31
CA PRO A 68 18.89 5.43 -8.35
C PRO A 68 18.84 6.86 -8.90
N LYS A 69 18.27 7.07 -10.10
CA LYS A 69 18.19 8.32 -10.84
C LYS A 69 16.76 8.76 -11.16
N THR A 70 15.73 8.01 -10.74
CA THR A 70 14.33 8.38 -11.07
C THR A 70 13.39 8.18 -9.88
N ALA A 71 12.79 9.28 -9.43
CA ALA A 71 11.72 9.25 -8.44
C ALA A 71 10.38 9.26 -9.18
N ILE A 72 9.59 8.20 -9.01
CA ILE A 72 8.29 8.06 -9.66
C ILE A 72 7.19 8.38 -8.66
N TYR A 73 6.43 9.43 -8.95
CA TYR A 73 5.29 9.89 -8.16
C TYR A 73 3.99 9.54 -8.88
N LEU A 74 2.99 9.02 -8.17
CA LEU A 74 1.67 8.76 -8.78
C LEU A 74 0.75 9.95 -8.54
N SER A 75 0.10 10.41 -9.60
CA SER A 75 -0.72 11.62 -9.54
C SER A 75 -1.89 11.51 -8.56
N GLU A 76 -2.23 12.64 -7.93
CA GLU A 76 -3.46 12.78 -7.16
C GLU A 76 -4.56 13.51 -7.94
N PRO A 77 -5.83 13.09 -7.82
CA PRO A 77 -6.29 11.92 -7.10
C PRO A 77 -5.91 10.61 -7.82
N LEU A 78 -5.47 9.58 -7.09
CA LEU A 78 -5.31 8.24 -7.65
C LEU A 78 -6.58 7.81 -8.40
N ARG A 79 -6.42 7.46 -9.68
CA ARG A 79 -7.51 6.90 -10.48
C ARG A 79 -7.72 5.43 -10.14
N GLY A 80 -8.98 5.00 -10.09
CA GLY A 80 -9.35 3.62 -9.79
C GLY A 80 -9.44 3.31 -8.28
N LYS A 81 -8.92 2.15 -7.87
CA LYS A 81 -9.01 1.66 -6.48
C LYS A 81 -7.88 2.25 -5.63
N ASP A 82 -8.19 3.37 -4.99
CA ASP A 82 -7.31 4.00 -4.02
C ASP A 82 -7.41 3.30 -2.65
N PRO A 83 -6.29 2.83 -2.06
CA PRO A 83 -6.28 2.30 -0.69
C PRO A 83 -6.80 3.35 0.31
N LEU A 84 -6.53 4.65 0.15
CA LEU A 84 -7.01 5.70 1.07
C LEU A 84 -8.54 5.85 1.09
N LYS A 85 -9.20 5.53 -0.02
CA LYS A 85 -10.66 5.53 -0.11
C LYS A 85 -11.25 4.22 0.39
N SER A 86 -10.52 3.12 0.19
CA SER A 86 -10.93 1.77 0.56
C SER A 86 -10.79 1.49 2.06
N LEU A 87 -9.71 2.00 2.64
CA LEU A 87 -9.40 1.99 4.06
C LEU A 87 -9.81 3.36 4.60
N ASN A 88 -10.69 3.40 5.60
CA ASN A 88 -11.28 4.66 6.10
C ASN A 88 -10.19 5.71 6.44
N ARG A 89 -10.47 7.01 6.30
CA ARG A 89 -9.53 8.13 6.55
C ARG A 89 -8.86 8.11 7.93
N SER A 90 -9.40 7.39 8.91
CA SER A 90 -8.74 7.14 10.20
C SER A 90 -7.43 6.36 10.10
N PHE A 91 -7.12 5.77 8.94
CA PHE A 91 -5.89 5.04 8.68
C PHE A 91 -4.73 5.93 8.21
N ILE A 92 -4.91 7.26 8.10
CA ILE A 92 -3.84 8.20 7.69
C ILE A 92 -2.48 7.90 8.36
N PRO A 93 -2.39 7.65 9.69
CA PRO A 93 -1.13 7.30 10.35
C PRO A 93 -0.51 5.97 9.89
N TYR A 94 -1.34 5.01 9.49
CA TYR A 94 -0.90 3.68 9.07
C TYR A 94 -0.33 3.69 7.64
N TYR A 95 -0.72 4.64 6.77
CA TYR A 95 -0.16 4.69 5.41
C TYR A 95 1.28 5.19 5.40
N THR A 96 1.66 6.08 6.30
CA THR A 96 3.03 6.63 6.36
C THR A 96 4.05 5.54 6.67
N GLY A 97 3.67 4.52 7.44
CA GLY A 97 4.54 3.41 7.84
C GLY A 97 4.50 2.18 6.93
N ASN A 98 3.42 1.96 6.18
CA ASN A 98 3.21 0.78 5.35
C ASN A 98 3.60 1.01 3.88
N GLU A 99 3.98 -0.07 3.20
CA GLU A 99 4.21 -0.10 1.76
C GLU A 99 3.06 -0.83 1.07
N TYR A 100 2.75 -0.43 -0.16
CA TYR A 100 1.63 -0.93 -0.92
C TYR A 100 2.09 -1.36 -2.31
N VAL A 101 1.53 -2.45 -2.80
CA VAL A 101 1.72 -2.85 -4.20
C VAL A 101 0.51 -2.37 -4.98
N PHE A 102 0.73 -1.53 -5.98
CA PHE A 102 -0.30 -1.10 -6.92
C PHE A 102 -0.13 -1.83 -8.24
N ILE A 103 -1.26 -2.34 -8.75
CA ILE A 103 -1.35 -3.12 -9.98
C ILE A 103 -2.34 -2.40 -10.88
N GLY A 104 -1.91 -2.08 -12.10
CA GLY A 104 -2.68 -1.20 -12.97
C GLY A 104 -2.01 -0.95 -14.31
N ASN A 105 -2.34 0.18 -14.92
CA ASN A 105 -1.70 0.64 -16.14
C ASN A 105 -1.44 2.14 -16.06
N THR A 106 -0.28 2.57 -16.57
CA THR A 106 0.01 3.98 -16.82
C THR A 106 -0.84 4.47 -17.99
N GLU A 107 -1.66 5.48 -17.75
CA GLU A 107 -2.47 6.12 -18.79
C GLU A 107 -1.70 7.27 -19.44
N GLN A 108 -0.99 8.06 -18.62
CA GLN A 108 -0.17 9.18 -19.07
C GLN A 108 1.09 9.33 -18.20
N THR A 109 2.14 9.86 -18.81
CA THR A 109 3.39 10.19 -18.12
C THR A 109 3.63 11.68 -18.29
N GLU A 110 3.61 12.41 -17.19
CA GLU A 110 3.98 13.81 -17.15
C GLU A 110 5.37 13.93 -16.49
N LYS A 111 6.30 14.58 -17.19
CA LYS A 111 7.54 14.99 -16.54
C LYS A 111 7.23 16.18 -15.66
N THR A 112 7.62 16.13 -14.39
CA THR A 112 7.47 17.26 -13.45
C THR A 112 8.56 18.30 -13.77
N GLY A 113 8.44 18.95 -14.94
CA GLY A 113 9.45 19.84 -15.49
C GLY A 113 10.75 19.14 -15.92
N ASP A 114 11.74 19.94 -16.32
CA ASP A 114 13.10 19.50 -16.66
C ASP A 114 14.06 19.53 -15.45
N LEU A 115 13.54 19.71 -14.24
CA LEU A 115 14.36 19.92 -13.05
C LEU A 115 14.94 18.58 -12.57
N ILE A 116 16.27 18.46 -12.63
CA ILE A 116 17.01 17.38 -11.99
C ILE A 116 17.40 17.88 -10.60
N VAL A 117 16.77 17.36 -9.55
CA VAL A 117 17.11 17.68 -8.16
C VAL A 117 18.12 16.64 -7.68
N ASP A 118 19.30 17.08 -7.25
CA ASP A 118 20.37 16.20 -6.73
C ASP A 118 20.74 15.02 -7.65
N GLY A 119 20.63 15.20 -8.97
CA GLY A 119 20.92 14.15 -9.96
C GLY A 119 19.79 13.15 -10.22
N VAL A 120 18.61 13.37 -9.60
CA VAL A 120 17.41 12.55 -9.74
C VAL A 120 16.38 13.27 -10.61
N GLN A 121 15.84 12.57 -11.61
CA GLN A 121 14.72 13.03 -12.42
C GLN A 121 13.40 12.63 -11.75
N GLU A 122 12.52 13.59 -11.53
CA GLU A 122 11.17 13.33 -11.02
C GLU A 122 10.20 13.05 -12.18
N LEU A 123 9.46 11.95 -12.09
CA LEU A 123 8.41 11.59 -13.04
C LEU A 123 7.08 11.51 -12.31
N MET A 124 6.03 12.10 -12.89
CA MET A 124 4.67 11.97 -12.40
C MET A 124 3.88 11.07 -13.36
N LEU A 125 3.30 9.99 -12.82
CA LEU A 125 2.51 9.04 -13.60
C LEU A 125 1.04 9.19 -13.26
N ASP A 126 0.21 9.36 -14.30
CA ASP A 126 -1.22 9.12 -14.19
C ASP A 126 -1.46 7.62 -14.27
N PHE A 127 -1.48 6.99 -13.10
CA PHE A 127 -1.57 5.54 -12.95
C PHE A 127 -2.96 5.13 -12.49
N LYS A 128 -3.64 4.33 -13.31
CA LYS A 128 -4.95 3.77 -12.96
C LYS A 128 -4.78 2.46 -12.20
N VAL A 129 -5.07 2.49 -10.90
CA VAL A 129 -4.97 1.33 -10.01
C VAL A 129 -6.20 0.45 -10.17
N ASP A 130 -6.01 -0.76 -10.69
CA ASP A 130 -7.06 -1.79 -10.76
C ASP A 130 -7.18 -2.53 -9.43
N GLU A 131 -6.04 -2.78 -8.80
CA GLU A 131 -5.91 -3.53 -7.56
C GLU A 131 -4.72 -3.05 -6.74
N TRP A 132 -4.86 -3.12 -5.42
CA TRP A 132 -3.79 -2.85 -4.49
C TRP A 132 -3.66 -3.96 -3.44
N ARG A 133 -2.44 -4.16 -2.94
CA ARG A 133 -2.10 -5.05 -1.83
C ARG A 133 -1.23 -4.29 -0.81
N ILE A 134 -1.23 -4.74 0.44
CA ILE A 134 -0.31 -4.22 1.45
C ILE A 134 0.90 -5.15 1.52
N VAL A 135 2.10 -4.58 1.66
CA VAL A 135 3.33 -5.33 1.79
C VAL A 135 3.47 -5.84 3.22
N TYR A 136 3.92 -7.09 3.38
CA TYR A 136 4.24 -7.66 4.68
C TYR A 136 5.55 -7.07 5.23
N PRO A 137 5.68 -6.82 6.54
CA PRO A 137 4.64 -6.90 7.58
C PRO A 137 3.79 -5.63 7.68
N ILE A 138 2.51 -5.80 8.02
CA ILE A 138 1.59 -4.67 8.28
C ILE A 138 1.97 -3.98 9.60
N ARG A 139 2.29 -2.69 9.54
CA ARG A 139 2.52 -1.82 10.71
C ARG A 139 1.21 -1.21 11.21
N ARG A 140 1.05 -1.19 12.54
CA ARG A 140 -0.09 -0.61 13.23
C ARG A 140 0.38 0.33 14.34
N ASP A 141 -0.32 1.46 14.51
CA ASP A 141 -0.06 2.41 15.60
C ASP A 141 -1.09 2.23 16.73
N SER A 142 -1.35 0.98 17.13
CA SER A 142 -2.27 0.64 18.22
C SER A 142 -1.75 -0.55 19.01
N LEU A 143 -2.34 -0.83 20.19
CA LEU A 143 -1.97 -2.00 21.00
C LEU A 143 -2.08 -3.33 20.22
N ARG A 144 -2.93 -3.38 19.18
CA ARG A 144 -3.03 -4.52 18.25
C ARG A 144 -1.74 -4.79 17.50
N ASP A 145 -0.85 -3.81 17.36
CA ASP A 145 0.47 -4.03 16.77
C ASP A 145 1.27 -5.09 17.54
N MET A 146 1.06 -5.22 18.85
CA MET A 146 1.83 -6.15 19.68
C MET A 146 1.39 -7.62 19.53
N TYR A 147 0.12 -7.88 19.18
CA TYR A 147 -0.44 -9.23 19.23
C TYR A 147 -1.19 -9.67 17.97
N ALA A 148 -1.75 -8.74 17.18
CA ALA A 148 -2.50 -9.09 15.99
C ALA A 148 -1.54 -9.55 14.87
N PRO A 149 -1.91 -10.56 14.07
CA PRO A 149 -1.04 -11.05 12.99
C PRO A 149 -0.68 -9.96 11.96
N LYS A 150 0.59 -9.97 11.54
CA LYS A 150 1.16 -9.00 10.58
C LYS A 150 0.92 -9.38 9.11
N SER A 151 0.35 -10.57 8.88
CA SER A 151 0.11 -11.17 7.56
C SER A 151 -1.22 -10.78 6.95
N TYR A 152 -2.13 -10.14 7.68
CA TYR A 152 -3.42 -9.70 7.16
C TYR A 152 -4.02 -8.56 8.00
N LEU A 153 -4.94 -7.82 7.38
CA LEU A 153 -5.85 -6.89 8.04
C LEU A 153 -7.04 -7.66 8.62
N THR A 154 -7.46 -7.27 9.81
CA THR A 154 -8.61 -7.81 10.55
C THR A 154 -9.86 -6.98 10.29
N ILE A 155 -11.03 -7.47 10.68
CA ILE A 155 -12.28 -6.69 10.59
C ILE A 155 -12.18 -5.36 11.35
N TYR A 156 -11.48 -5.36 12.49
CA TYR A 156 -11.30 -4.16 13.29
C TYR A 156 -10.27 -3.18 12.73
N ASP A 157 -9.51 -3.58 11.72
CA ASP A 157 -8.72 -2.67 10.89
C ASP A 157 -9.59 -1.96 9.83
N PHE A 158 -10.89 -2.29 9.69
CA PHE A 158 -11.82 -1.59 8.79
C PHE A 158 -12.93 -0.85 9.54
N ILE A 159 -13.26 -1.31 10.75
CA ILE A 159 -14.33 -0.74 11.57
C ILE A 159 -13.77 0.38 12.46
N LYS A 160 -14.36 1.57 12.30
CA LYS A 160 -14.23 2.69 13.24
C LYS A 160 -14.74 2.24 14.60
N LEU A 161 -13.89 2.17 15.62
CA LEU A 161 -14.36 2.42 16.98
C LEU A 161 -14.35 3.94 17.14
N PRO A 162 -15.51 4.61 17.30
CA PRO A 162 -15.50 5.98 17.79
C PRO A 162 -14.81 5.96 19.16
N TRP A 163 -13.83 6.84 19.32
CA TRP A 163 -13.33 7.23 20.62
C TRP A 163 -14.34 8.18 21.24
#